data_AF-A0A356F7D6-F1
#
_entry.id   AF-A0A356F7D6-F1
#
_cell.length_a   1.000
_cell.length_b   1.000
_cell.length_c   1.000
_cell.angle_alpha   90.00
_cell.angle_beta   90.00
_cell.angle_gamma   90.00
#
_symmetry.space_group_name_H-M   'P 1'
#
loop_
_entity.id
_entity.type
_entity.pdbx_description
1 polymer ?
#
loop_
_entity_poly.entity_id
_entity_poly.type
_entity_poly.pdbx_seq_one_letter_code
_entity_poly.pdbx_strand_id
1 'polypeptide(L)'
;MSIRKLVFYCIPVCILLLIPNSSLNAQSPLVQEGDTWRFFRAVSAPPETWVDLEFNAEEAGWESGPGGIGYGDEDDATVLDDMADNY
;
A
#
# COMPACT_ATOMS: atom_id res chain seq x y z
N MET A 1 -54.72 16.36 15.72
CA MET A 1 -53.57 15.44 15.90
C MET A 1 -52.99 15.68 17.29
N SER A 2 -52.91 14.67 18.16
CA SER A 2 -52.59 14.87 19.59
C SER A 2 -51.09 14.97 19.84
N ILE A 3 -50.65 16.00 20.59
CA ILE A 3 -49.26 16.24 21.05
C ILE A 3 -48.62 15.00 21.68
N ARG A 4 -49.43 14.11 22.28
CA ARG A 4 -48.96 12.84 22.86
C ARG A 4 -48.40 11.86 21.83
N LYS A 5 -48.84 11.92 20.58
CA LYS A 5 -48.28 11.09 19.48
C LYS A 5 -46.99 11.67 18.93
N LEU A 6 -46.81 13.00 18.97
CA LEU A 6 -45.59 13.68 18.50
C LEU A 6 -44.40 13.37 19.42
N VAL A 7 -44.60 13.37 20.74
CA VAL A 7 -43.56 13.11 21.74
C VAL A 7 -43.08 11.65 21.72
N PHE A 8 -44.02 10.69 21.59
CA PHE A 8 -43.70 9.26 21.59
C PHE A 8 -42.99 8.78 20.31
N TYR A 9 -43.19 9.45 19.17
CA TYR A 9 -42.57 9.07 17.89
C TYR A 9 -41.36 9.93 17.51
N CYS A 10 -41.30 11.22 17.86
CA CYS A 10 -40.18 12.09 17.44
C CYS A 10 -38.93 11.93 18.33
N ILE A 11 -39.07 11.66 19.64
CA ILE A 11 -37.93 11.61 20.55
C ILE A 11 -37.00 10.40 20.32
N PRO A 12 -37.48 9.15 20.12
CA PRO A 12 -36.58 8.02 19.86
C PRO A 12 -35.91 8.09 18.49
N VAL A 13 -36.53 8.76 17.50
CA VAL A 13 -35.93 8.99 16.17
C VAL A 13 -34.79 10.01 16.23
N CYS A 14 -34.91 11.06 17.04
CA CYS A 14 -33.81 12.02 17.24
C CYS A 14 -32.62 11.44 18.01
N ILE A 15 -32.84 10.51 18.94
CA ILE A 15 -31.77 9.88 19.72
C ILE A 15 -30.96 8.88 18.87
N LEU A 16 -31.60 8.23 17.88
CA LEU A 16 -30.90 7.35 16.93
C LEU A 16 -30.01 8.11 15.94
N LEU A 17 -30.27 9.41 15.72
CA LEU A 17 -29.51 10.28 14.79
C LEU A 17 -28.34 11.03 15.44
N LEU A 18 -28.13 10.89 16.77
CA LEU A 18 -27.08 11.57 17.53
C LEU A 18 -25.84 10.69 17.79
N ILE A 19 -25.75 9.50 17.16
CA ILE A 19 -24.56 8.65 17.29
C ILE A 19 -23.41 9.33 16.52
N PRO A 20 -22.30 9.71 17.17
CA PRO A 20 -21.15 10.22 16.44
C PRO A 20 -20.59 9.12 15.55
N ASN A 21 -20.38 9.44 14.26
CA ASN A 21 -19.66 8.57 13.34
C ASN A 21 -18.20 8.49 13.81
N SER A 22 -17.88 7.50 14.62
CA SER A 22 -16.50 7.15 14.90
C SER A 22 -15.88 6.65 13.61
N SER A 23 -14.99 7.43 13.01
CA SER A 23 -14.13 6.93 11.94
C SER A 23 -13.27 5.81 12.54
N LEU A 24 -13.50 4.57 12.10
CA LEU A 24 -12.53 3.50 12.32
C LEU A 24 -11.23 3.97 11.67
N ASN A 25 -10.19 4.20 12.45
CA ASN A 25 -8.86 4.33 11.90
C ASN A 25 -8.55 2.98 11.24
N ALA A 26 -8.58 2.94 9.91
CA ALA A 26 -8.01 1.83 9.18
C ALA A 26 -6.53 1.77 9.55
N GLN A 27 -6.03 0.60 9.89
CA GLN A 27 -4.61 0.41 10.10
C GLN A 27 -3.88 0.78 8.81
N SER A 28 -2.93 1.72 8.88
CA SER A 28 -2.06 2.01 7.74
C SER A 28 -1.32 0.72 7.36
N PRO A 29 -1.31 0.33 6.07
CA PRO A 29 -0.53 -0.83 5.66
C PRO A 29 0.95 -0.58 5.97
N LEU A 30 1.65 -1.62 6.41
CA LEU A 30 3.11 -1.55 6.56
C LEU A 30 3.82 -1.53 5.19
N VAL A 31 3.14 -2.07 4.17
CA VAL A 31 3.57 -2.11 2.78
C VAL A 31 2.38 -1.75 1.90
N GLN A 32 2.56 -0.78 1.02
CA GLN A 32 1.58 -0.33 0.03
C GLN A 32 2.04 -0.67 -1.39
N GLU A 33 1.07 -0.77 -2.30
CA GLU A 33 1.36 -0.76 -3.73
C GLU A 33 2.08 0.55 -4.09
N GLY A 34 3.15 0.45 -4.90
CA GLY A 34 3.96 1.60 -5.27
C GLY A 34 4.99 2.06 -4.22
N ASP A 35 5.07 1.40 -3.06
CA ASP A 35 6.19 1.63 -2.12
C ASP A 35 7.53 1.44 -2.85
N THR A 36 8.52 2.25 -2.49
CA THR A 36 9.85 2.15 -3.12
C THR A 36 10.62 0.96 -2.57
N TRP A 37 11.10 0.12 -3.47
CA TRP A 37 11.93 -1.05 -3.17
C TRP A 37 13.35 -0.86 -3.68
N ARG A 38 14.30 -1.55 -3.04
CA ARG A 38 15.60 -1.84 -3.67
C ARG A 38 15.49 -3.14 -4.44
N PHE A 39 16.00 -3.19 -5.66
CA PHE A 39 15.93 -4.37 -6.52
C PHE A 39 17.25 -4.62 -7.24
N PHE A 40 17.48 -5.87 -7.61
CA PHE A 40 18.68 -6.32 -8.30
C PHE A 40 18.30 -6.87 -9.67
N ARG A 41 18.84 -6.27 -10.73
CA ARG A 41 18.76 -6.81 -12.09
C ARG A 41 19.61 -8.07 -12.12
N ALA A 42 19.01 -9.25 -12.08
CA ALA A 42 19.68 -10.53 -11.84
C ALA A 42 20.61 -11.03 -12.99
N VAL A 43 21.34 -10.12 -13.64
CA VAL A 43 22.32 -10.37 -14.72
C VAL A 43 23.54 -11.19 -14.26
N SER A 44 23.70 -11.36 -12.95
CA SER A 44 24.66 -12.25 -12.31
C SER A 44 24.09 -12.78 -10.99
N ALA A 45 24.76 -13.72 -10.34
CA ALA A 45 24.40 -14.05 -8.96
C ALA A 45 24.61 -12.82 -8.04
N PRO A 46 23.68 -12.53 -7.11
CA PRO A 46 23.92 -11.52 -6.08
C PRO A 46 24.99 -12.02 -5.09
N PRO A 47 25.61 -11.11 -4.31
CA PRO A 47 26.53 -11.50 -3.24
C PRO A 47 25.84 -12.45 -2.25
N GLU A 48 26.50 -13.51 -1.77
CA GLU A 48 25.90 -14.47 -0.82
C GLU A 48 25.33 -13.80 0.45
N THR A 49 25.87 -12.63 0.81
CA THR A 49 25.46 -11.82 1.95
C THR A 49 24.14 -11.06 1.75
N TRP A 50 23.48 -11.13 0.58
CA TRP A 50 22.26 -10.36 0.30
C TRP A 50 21.11 -10.63 1.29
N VAL A 51 21.12 -11.79 1.95
CA VAL A 51 20.13 -12.21 2.96
C VAL A 51 20.46 -11.76 4.37
N ASP A 52 21.65 -11.22 4.60
CA ASP A 52 22.12 -10.84 5.93
C ASP A 52 21.42 -9.56 6.42
N LEU A 53 21.16 -9.47 7.72
CA LEU A 53 20.51 -8.28 8.32
C LEU A 53 21.31 -6.99 8.12
N GLU A 54 22.62 -7.11 7.97
CA GLU A 54 23.56 -6.00 7.81
C GLU A 54 23.81 -5.66 6.34
N PHE A 55 23.19 -6.36 5.39
CA PHE A 55 23.39 -6.13 3.97
C PHE A 55 22.92 -4.74 3.56
N ASN A 56 23.82 -3.96 2.95
CA ASN A 56 23.50 -2.66 2.39
C ASN A 56 23.31 -2.79 0.87
N ALA A 57 22.05 -2.87 0.45
CA ALA A 57 21.68 -2.98 -0.97
C ALA A 57 22.15 -1.77 -1.81
N GLU A 58 22.17 -0.56 -1.24
CA GLU A 58 22.61 0.65 -1.95
C GLU A 58 24.11 0.63 -2.22
N GLU A 59 24.92 0.23 -1.23
CA GLU A 59 26.37 0.05 -1.41
C GLU A 59 26.69 -1.12 -2.37
N ALA A 60 25.85 -2.16 -2.39
CA ALA A 60 25.94 -3.27 -3.33
C ALA A 60 25.49 -2.91 -4.75
N GLY A 61 25.05 -1.67 -4.99
CA GLY A 61 24.64 -1.18 -6.31
C GLY A 61 23.26 -1.64 -6.75
N TRP A 62 22.40 -2.09 -5.82
CA TRP A 62 21.00 -2.37 -6.13
C TRP A 62 20.28 -1.07 -6.47
N GLU A 63 19.43 -1.15 -7.47
CA GLU A 63 18.64 -0.01 -7.93
C GLU A 63 17.41 0.20 -7.07
N SER A 64 16.66 1.27 -7.33
CA SER A 64 15.46 1.59 -6.59
C SER A 64 14.35 2.19 -7.42
N GLY A 65 13.12 1.78 -7.11
CA GLY A 65 11.92 2.29 -7.76
C GLY A 65 10.65 1.83 -7.06
N PRO A 66 9.49 2.41 -7.40
CA PRO A 66 8.19 1.95 -6.91
C PRO A 66 7.93 0.47 -7.27
N GLY A 67 7.21 -0.24 -6.40
CA GLY A 67 6.72 -1.59 -6.69
C GLY A 67 5.82 -1.63 -7.93
N GLY A 68 5.72 -2.79 -8.57
CA GLY A 68 5.33 -2.90 -9.99
C GLY A 68 6.58 -2.76 -10.85
N ILE A 69 7.49 -3.74 -10.70
CA ILE A 69 8.80 -3.75 -11.36
C ILE A 69 8.75 -4.85 -12.43
N GLY A 70 9.00 -4.51 -13.69
CA GLY A 70 8.81 -5.47 -14.77
C GLY A 70 9.06 -4.91 -16.17
N TYR A 71 8.54 -5.63 -17.15
CA TYR A 71 8.67 -5.32 -18.58
C TYR A 71 7.48 -5.84 -19.38
N GLY A 72 6.92 -4.97 -20.24
CA GLY A 72 6.19 -5.38 -21.45
C GLY A 72 4.68 -5.61 -21.31
N ASP A 73 4.08 -5.39 -20.14
CA ASP A 73 2.63 -5.52 -19.88
C ASP A 73 1.93 -4.18 -19.54
N GLU A 74 2.65 -3.07 -19.59
CA GLU A 74 2.14 -1.70 -19.44
C GLU A 74 1.54 -1.36 -18.06
N ASP A 75 1.77 -2.16 -17.03
CA ASP A 75 1.31 -1.88 -15.64
C ASP A 75 2.46 -1.67 -14.62
N ASP A 76 3.71 -1.70 -15.09
CA ASP A 76 4.88 -1.43 -14.25
C ASP A 76 5.03 0.05 -13.87
N ALA A 77 5.18 0.32 -12.57
CA ALA A 77 5.61 1.62 -12.08
C ALA A 77 7.13 1.83 -12.19
N THR A 78 7.90 0.74 -12.17
CA THR A 78 9.34 0.70 -12.48
C THR A 78 9.55 -0.15 -13.73
N VAL A 79 9.68 0.53 -14.87
CA VAL A 79 9.87 -0.12 -16.17
C VAL A 79 11.34 -0.50 -16.37
N LEU A 80 11.59 -1.77 -16.72
CA LEU A 80 12.90 -2.31 -17.06
C LEU A 80 13.03 -2.45 -18.60
N ASP A 81 13.15 -1.32 -19.31
CA ASP A 81 13.15 -1.26 -20.78
C ASP A 81 14.22 -2.13 -21.47
N ASP A 82 15.29 -2.45 -20.77
CA ASP A 82 16.41 -3.27 -21.24
C ASP A 82 16.28 -4.75 -20.83
N MET A 83 15.19 -5.19 -20.19
CA MET A 83 15.08 -6.57 -19.71
C MET A 83 15.18 -7.62 -20.82
N ALA A 84 14.59 -7.36 -21.99
CA ALA A 84 14.62 -8.28 -23.12
C ALA A 84 16.08 -8.59 -23.55
N ASP A 85 16.46 -9.86 -23.48
CA ASP A 85 17.77 -10.41 -23.85
C ASP A 85 18.99 -9.96 -23.02
N ASN A 86 18.82 -9.24 -21.90
CA ASN A 86 19.96 -8.75 -21.08
C ASN A 86 20.05 -9.35 -19.66
N TYR A 87 19.03 -10.09 -19.20
CA TYR A 87 18.88 -10.54 -17.80
C TYR A 87 18.98 -12.06 -17.66
#